data_AF-A0A4Y2KKW2-F1
#
_entry.id   AF-A0A4Y2KKW2-F1
#
_cell.length_a   1.000
_cell.length_b   1.000
_cell.length_c   1.000
_cell.angle_alpha   90.00
_cell.angle_beta   90.00
_cell.angle_gamma   90.00
#
_symmetry.space_group_name_H-M   'P 1'
#
loop_
_entity.id
_entity.type
_entity.pdbx_description
1 polymer ?
#
loop_
_entity_poly.entity_id
_entity_poly.type
_entity_poly.pdbx_seq_one_letter_code
_entity_poly.pdbx_strand_id
1 'polypeptide(L)'
;MTINGVDPFSYTTIASVCMAVYRSNHILQEQIPMVPDKGYVTKVNFSKDEVVWLMYLENTMGIEICHALNRRGERNIGDAYVDGFCEESNTVFQFYGCFFHGCDIGFDRDDINPV
;
A
#
# COMPACT_ATOMS: atom_id res chain seq x y z
N MET A 1 -13.28 13.64 -12.40
CA MET A 1 -14.42 13.77 -13.33
C MET A 1 -14.64 12.40 -13.93
N THR A 2 -15.70 11.69 -13.56
CA THR A 2 -15.97 10.34 -14.09
C THR A 2 -17.00 10.42 -15.21
N ILE A 3 -16.86 9.60 -16.24
CA ILE A 3 -17.84 9.42 -17.31
C ILE A 3 -18.38 8.00 -17.17
N ASN A 4 -19.70 7.86 -16.96
CA ASN A 4 -20.36 6.57 -16.72
C ASN A 4 -19.71 5.72 -15.59
N GLY A 5 -19.28 6.39 -14.50
CA GLY A 5 -18.65 5.73 -13.36
C GLY A 5 -17.17 5.34 -13.56
N VAL A 6 -16.58 5.66 -14.72
CA VAL A 6 -15.18 5.36 -15.05
C VAL A 6 -14.39 6.65 -15.17
N ASP A 7 -13.20 6.71 -14.56
CA ASP A 7 -12.24 7.78 -14.82
C ASP A 7 -11.41 7.44 -16.06
N PRO A 8 -11.54 8.20 -17.17
CA PRO A 8 -10.78 7.93 -18.39
C PRO A 8 -9.26 8.07 -18.21
N PHE A 9 -8.79 8.81 -17.21
CA PHE A 9 -7.36 9.00 -16.95
C PHE A 9 -6.71 7.85 -16.17
N SER A 10 -7.51 6.92 -15.62
CA SER A 10 -7.00 5.70 -14.97
C SER A 10 -6.53 4.64 -15.97
N TYR A 11 -6.65 4.89 -17.28
CA TYR A 11 -6.34 3.93 -18.32
C TYR A 11 -5.50 4.55 -19.43
N THR A 12 -4.51 3.81 -19.92
CA THR A 12 -3.54 4.28 -20.92
C THR A 12 -4.05 4.25 -22.37
N THR A 13 -5.18 3.59 -22.66
CA THR A 13 -5.71 3.47 -24.03
C THR A 13 -7.22 3.70 -24.08
N ILE A 14 -7.71 4.21 -25.22
CA ILE A 14 -9.16 4.37 -25.44
C ILE A 14 -9.90 3.01 -25.40
N ALA A 15 -9.26 1.94 -25.88
CA ALA A 15 -9.83 0.60 -25.85
C ALA A 15 -10.05 0.10 -24.41
N SER A 16 -9.10 0.37 -23.50
CA SER A 16 -9.25 -0.01 -22.10
C SER A 16 -10.33 0.80 -21.37
N VAL A 17 -10.47 2.10 -21.67
CA VAL A 17 -11.59 2.92 -21.16
C VAL A 17 -12.94 2.38 -21.66
N CYS A 18 -13.09 2.11 -22.96
CA CYS A 18 -14.32 1.56 -23.53
C CYS A 18 -14.68 0.21 -22.90
N MET A 19 -13.69 -0.64 -22.66
CA MET A 19 -13.91 -1.93 -22.01
C MET A 19 -14.29 -1.78 -20.54
N ALA A 20 -13.72 -0.81 -19.81
CA ALA A 20 -14.14 -0.49 -18.45
C ALA A 20 -15.61 -0.05 -18.41
N VAL A 21 -16.02 0.88 -19.28
CA VAL A 21 -17.42 1.34 -19.39
C VAL A 21 -18.37 0.19 -19.73
N TYR A 22 -17.98 -0.69 -20.66
CA TYR A 22 -18.76 -1.87 -21.03
C TYR A 22 -18.94 -2.84 -19.85
N ARG A 23 -17.86 -3.16 -19.13
CA ARG A 23 -17.91 -4.05 -17.97
C ARG A 23 -18.73 -3.48 -16.81
N SER A 24 -18.65 -2.18 -16.56
CA SER A 24 -19.36 -1.53 -15.46
C SER A 24 -20.85 -1.33 -15.72
N ASN A 25 -21.27 -1.14 -16.98
CA ASN A 25 -22.63 -0.68 -17.29
C ASN A 25 -23.46 -1.61 -18.20
N HIS A 26 -22.82 -2.53 -18.92
CA HIS A 26 -23.48 -3.29 -19.99
C HIS A 26 -23.31 -4.82 -19.88
N ILE A 27 -22.49 -5.31 -18.96
CA ILE A 27 -22.36 -6.74 -18.66
C ILE A 27 -23.45 -7.17 -17.68
N LEU A 28 -24.11 -8.29 -17.98
CA LEU A 28 -25.03 -8.95 -17.07
C LEU A 28 -24.26 -9.50 -15.85
N GLN A 29 -24.89 -9.42 -14.68
CA GLN A 29 -24.31 -9.93 -13.43
C GLN A 29 -23.77 -11.35 -13.60
N GLU A 30 -22.61 -11.64 -12.98
CA GLU A 30 -21.95 -12.96 -12.93
C GLU A 30 -21.35 -13.49 -14.25
N GLN A 31 -21.32 -12.71 -15.34
CA GLN A 31 -20.74 -13.19 -16.60
C GLN A 31 -19.21 -13.04 -16.70
N ILE A 32 -18.65 -11.97 -16.13
CA ILE A 32 -17.21 -11.71 -16.13
C ILE A 32 -16.81 -11.20 -14.75
N PRO A 33 -15.83 -11.84 -14.07
CA PRO A 33 -15.34 -11.34 -12.79
C PRO A 33 -14.64 -10.00 -13.00
N MET A 34 -15.04 -8.98 -12.24
CA MET A 34 -14.28 -7.74 -12.15
C MET A 34 -13.12 -7.93 -11.16
N VAL A 35 -11.93 -7.51 -11.56
CA VAL A 35 -10.79 -7.45 -10.65
C VAL A 35 -11.05 -6.31 -9.66
N PRO A 36 -10.95 -6.54 -8.34
CA PRO A 36 -11.05 -5.47 -7.36
C PRO A 36 -9.97 -4.41 -7.60
N ASP A 37 -10.22 -3.15 -7.20
CA ASP A 37 -9.27 -2.05 -7.39
C ASP A 37 -7.88 -2.34 -6.79
N LYS A 38 -7.81 -3.14 -5.72
CA LYS A 38 -6.57 -3.56 -5.05
C LYS A 38 -6.06 -4.94 -5.53
N GLY A 39 -6.63 -5.47 -6.61
CA GLY A 39 -6.34 -6.82 -7.10
C GLY A 39 -6.83 -7.93 -6.16
N TYR A 40 -6.31 -9.14 -6.38
CA TYR A 40 -6.58 -10.32 -5.53
C TYR A 40 -5.52 -10.57 -4.45
N VAL A 41 -4.49 -9.71 -4.40
CA VAL A 41 -3.35 -9.89 -3.50
C VAL A 41 -3.54 -9.01 -2.28
N THR A 42 -3.78 -9.62 -1.14
CA THR A 42 -3.86 -8.94 0.17
C THR A 42 -2.49 -8.74 0.81
N LYS A 43 -1.41 -9.05 0.09
CA LYS A 43 -0.05 -9.04 0.62
C LYS A 43 0.50 -7.63 0.60
N VAL A 44 0.56 -7.01 1.77
CA VAL A 44 1.32 -5.78 2.02
C VAL A 44 2.81 -6.14 2.01
N ASN A 45 3.62 -5.35 1.31
CA ASN A 45 5.06 -5.49 1.33
C ASN A 45 5.61 -4.79 2.58
N PHE A 46 6.58 -5.41 3.25
CA PHE A 46 7.32 -4.82 4.38
C PHE A 46 8.82 -5.04 4.19
N SER A 47 9.64 -4.18 4.78
CA SER A 47 11.09 -4.32 4.75
C SER A 47 11.61 -5.19 5.89
N LYS A 48 12.67 -5.98 5.63
CA LYS A 48 13.36 -6.70 6.71
C LYS A 48 14.04 -5.74 7.69
N ASP A 49 14.59 -4.65 7.17
CA ASP A 49 15.31 -3.64 7.97
C ASP A 49 14.33 -2.88 8.87
N GLU A 50 13.15 -2.57 8.34
CA GLU A 50 12.02 -1.99 9.09
C GLU A 50 11.64 -2.87 10.28
N VAL A 51 11.40 -4.17 10.05
CA VAL A 51 11.00 -5.08 11.14
C VAL A 51 12.08 -5.17 12.21
N VAL A 52 13.35 -5.27 11.81
CA VAL A 52 14.47 -5.30 12.77
C VAL A 52 14.53 -4.00 13.58
N TRP A 53 14.30 -2.86 12.93
CA TRP A 53 14.24 -1.55 13.60
C TRP A 53 13.10 -1.48 14.62
N LEU A 54 11.90 -1.96 14.27
CA LEU A 54 10.76 -2.00 15.18
C LEU A 54 11.03 -2.93 16.39
N MET A 55 11.60 -4.11 16.17
CA MET A 55 11.99 -5.01 17.26
C MET A 55 13.04 -4.39 18.20
N TYR A 56 13.97 -3.60 17.65
CA TYR A 56 14.92 -2.84 18.45
C TYR A 56 14.22 -1.78 19.31
N LEU A 57 13.23 -1.06 18.77
CA LEU A 57 12.44 -0.10 19.53
C LEU A 57 11.61 -0.76 20.63
N GLU A 58 10.94 -1.87 20.34
CA GLU A 58 10.21 -2.67 21.34
C GLU A 58 11.12 -3.03 22.52
N ASN A 59 12.33 -3.55 22.22
CA ASN A 59 13.28 -3.96 23.23
C ASN A 59 13.84 -2.79 24.05
N THR A 60 14.20 -1.69 23.38
CA THR A 60 14.87 -0.55 24.04
C THR A 60 13.92 0.33 24.83
N MET A 61 12.68 0.47 24.37
CA MET A 61 11.66 1.28 25.03
C MET A 61 10.76 0.47 25.96
N GLY A 62 10.81 -0.86 25.89
CA GLY A 62 9.96 -1.75 26.68
C GLY A 62 8.48 -1.63 26.30
N ILE A 63 8.19 -1.32 25.04
CA ILE A 63 6.83 -1.16 24.51
C ILE A 63 6.49 -2.31 23.57
N GLU A 64 5.20 -2.52 23.36
CA GLU A 64 4.71 -3.45 22.34
C GLU A 64 4.29 -2.68 21.09
N ILE A 65 4.73 -3.13 19.92
CA ILE A 65 4.45 -2.52 18.63
C ILE A 65 3.81 -3.56 17.71
N CYS A 66 2.61 -3.30 17.20
CA CYS A 66 1.99 -4.09 16.14
C CYS A 66 2.75 -3.86 14.82
N HIS A 67 3.21 -4.93 14.15
CA HIS A 67 3.95 -4.85 12.88
C HIS A 67 3.80 -6.16 12.06
N ALA A 68 4.24 -6.15 10.80
CA ALA A 68 3.96 -7.19 9.80
C ALA A 68 4.30 -8.65 10.19
N LEU A 69 5.33 -8.84 11.03
CA LEU A 69 5.84 -10.16 11.40
C LEU A 69 5.45 -10.62 12.81
N ASN A 70 4.56 -9.91 13.49
CA ASN A 70 4.01 -10.37 14.75
C ASN A 70 2.54 -10.75 14.63
N ARG A 71 2.01 -11.43 15.66
CA ARG A 71 0.63 -11.98 15.63
C ARG A 71 -0.46 -10.93 15.48
N ARG A 72 -0.18 -9.67 15.84
CA ARG A 72 -1.14 -8.56 15.75
C ARG A 72 -1.19 -7.98 14.34
N GLY A 73 -0.10 -8.14 13.57
CA GLY A 73 0.04 -7.63 12.23
C GLY A 73 0.19 -6.10 12.19
N GLU A 74 0.30 -5.54 10.99
CA GLU A 74 0.28 -4.10 10.78
C GLU A 74 -1.09 -3.52 11.13
N ARG A 75 -1.11 -2.30 11.68
CA ARG A 75 -2.35 -1.61 11.96
C ARG A 75 -2.82 -0.83 10.74
N ASN A 76 -4.09 -1.00 10.41
CA ASN A 76 -4.75 -0.15 9.44
C ASN A 76 -5.31 1.11 10.14
N ILE A 77 -4.96 2.28 9.62
CA ILE A 77 -5.44 3.58 10.09
C ILE A 77 -6.03 4.31 8.88
N GLY A 78 -7.35 4.44 8.84
CA GLY A 78 -8.06 4.98 7.68
C GLY A 78 -8.05 3.98 6.52
N ASP A 79 -7.39 4.33 5.42
CA ASP A 79 -7.27 3.49 4.23
C ASP A 79 -5.85 2.92 4.01
N ALA A 80 -4.94 3.13 4.97
CA ALA A 80 -3.52 2.79 4.88
C ALA A 80 -3.07 1.92 6.06
N TYR A 81 -2.12 1.01 5.79
CA TYR A 81 -1.39 0.29 6.82
C TYR A 81 -0.14 1.08 7.23
N VAL A 82 0.21 1.00 8.51
CA VAL A 82 1.45 1.57 9.04
C VAL A 82 2.42 0.46 9.44
N ASP A 83 3.72 0.72 9.27
CA ASP A 83 4.81 -0.23 9.56
C ASP A 83 4.76 -0.74 11.01
N GLY A 84 4.62 0.20 11.96
CA GLY A 84 4.56 -0.07 13.38
C GLY A 84 3.50 0.77 14.11
N PHE A 85 2.79 0.17 15.06
CA PHE A 85 1.85 0.91 15.92
C PHE A 85 1.88 0.43 17.37
N CYS A 86 2.11 1.35 18.32
CA CYS A 86 1.98 1.10 19.75
C CYS A 86 0.61 1.57 20.25
N GLU A 87 -0.20 0.64 20.74
CA GLU A 87 -1.57 0.92 21.19
C GLU A 87 -1.63 1.69 22.51
N GLU A 88 -0.75 1.36 23.46
CA GLU A 88 -0.69 2.02 24.77
C GLU A 88 -0.41 3.52 24.67
N SER A 89 0.53 3.90 23.80
CA SER A 89 0.94 5.30 23.59
C SER A 89 0.22 5.97 22.42
N ASN A 90 -0.65 5.23 21.70
CA ASN A 90 -1.27 5.66 20.44
C ASN A 90 -0.26 6.27 19.44
N THR A 91 0.91 5.64 19.30
CA THR A 91 2.04 6.14 18.51
C THR A 91 2.25 5.29 17.25
N VAL A 92 2.41 5.96 16.11
CA VAL A 92 2.78 5.35 14.83
C VAL A 92 4.30 5.43 14.65
N PHE A 93 4.90 4.33 14.19
CA PHE A 93 6.30 4.24 13.79
C PHE A 93 6.33 3.94 12.28
N GLN A 94 7.01 4.78 11.50
CA GLN A 94 7.14 4.62 10.06
C GLN A 94 8.62 4.60 9.68
N PHE A 95 9.05 3.57 8.98
CA PHE A 95 10.43 3.37 8.56
C PHE A 95 10.66 3.98 7.17
N TYR A 96 11.41 5.08 7.12
CA TYR A 96 11.81 5.74 5.89
C TYR A 96 13.07 5.10 5.28
N GLY A 97 12.92 3.89 4.74
CA GLY A 97 14.01 3.21 4.03
C GLY A 97 14.41 3.96 2.75
N CYS A 98 15.68 4.37 2.65
CA CYS A 98 16.17 5.24 1.58
C CYS A 98 15.92 4.69 0.17
N PHE A 99 16.05 3.37 -0.03
CA PHE A 99 15.87 2.74 -1.34
C PHE A 99 14.45 2.90 -1.90
N PHE A 100 13.42 2.79 -1.06
CA PHE A 100 12.02 2.91 -1.48
C PHE A 100 11.49 4.34 -1.43
N HIS A 101 12.09 5.20 -0.60
CA HIS A 101 11.61 6.57 -0.35
C HIS A 101 12.48 7.67 -1.00
N GLY A 102 13.60 7.32 -1.64
CA GLY A 102 14.46 8.29 -2.33
C GLY A 102 15.09 9.30 -1.37
N CYS A 103 15.97 8.85 -0.47
CA CYS A 103 16.63 9.76 0.46
C CYS A 103 17.58 10.73 -0.27
N ASP A 104 17.40 12.04 -0.05
CA ASP A 104 18.19 13.14 -0.61
C ASP A 104 19.71 13.05 -0.34
N ILE A 105 20.14 12.19 0.59
CA ILE A 105 21.57 11.98 0.91
C ILE A 105 22.22 11.00 -0.08
N GLY A 106 21.47 10.00 -0.57
CA GLY A 106 22.00 8.85 -1.30
C GLY A 106 21.41 8.62 -2.68
N PHE A 107 20.41 9.40 -3.07
CA PHE A 107 19.71 9.29 -4.34
C PHE A 107 19.54 10.67 -4.96
N ASP A 108 19.73 10.77 -6.27
CA ASP A 108 19.33 11.94 -7.03
C ASP A 108 17.79 11.94 -7.18
N ARG A 109 17.19 13.13 -7.29
CA ARG A 109 15.75 13.26 -7.51
C ARG A 109 15.30 12.70 -8.85
N ASP A 110 16.21 12.64 -9.81
CA ASP A 110 15.98 12.09 -11.14
C ASP A 110 16.30 10.59 -11.23
N ASP A 111 16.75 9.96 -10.13
CA ASP A 111 16.99 8.51 -10.11
C ASP A 111 15.68 7.72 -10.28
N ILE A 112 15.71 6.73 -11.16
CA ILE A 112 14.59 5.80 -11.38
C ILE A 112 14.80 4.59 -10.47
N ASN A 113 13.81 4.32 -9.60
CA ASN A 113 13.81 3.12 -8.77
C ASN A 113 13.80 1.86 -9.68
N PRO A 114 14.79 0.96 -9.58
CA PRO A 114 14.93 -0.17 -10.50
C PRO A 114 13.95 -1.33 -10.28
N VAL A 115 13.05 -1.26 -9.29
CA VAL A 115 12.02 -2.29 -8.99
C VAL A 115 10.61 -1.89 -9.41
#